data_AF-A0A6A5BHJ8-F1
#
_entry.id   AF-A0A6A5BHJ8-F1
#
_cell.length_a   1.000
_cell.length_b   1.000
_cell.length_c   1.000
_cell.angle_alpha   90.00
_cell.angle_beta   90.00
_cell.angle_gamma   90.00
#
_symmetry.space_group_name_H-M   'P 1'
#
loop_
_entity.id
_entity.type
_entity.pdbx_description
1 polymer ?
#
loop_
_entity_poly.entity_id
_entity_poly.type
_entity_poly.pdbx_seq_one_letter_code
_entity_poly.pdbx_strand_id
1 'polypeptide(L)'
;MLNYPIEHGIVTNWEDMEKIWHHTFYYELRVAPEDQPILLTECPLNPKVKREKMTQIMFETFSVPAMYVAIQAVLSLYASGRTTGVVFDSGEGVSHSVPIYEGYALQHAVSRLDLAGRELTDVLQKILMERGYSFHTSAEREIVRDIKEKLCYVALDVDAEMKKTTSSSMNGMDSSSVMSIEKPYELPDGTIICIGNERFRCPDALFQPCFIGIDSAGLHETIFNSIGKCDLDIRKDLYGHVVLSGGSTMFQGIAERLKQELTQLARVSMRIHVVAPPERKYFVWIGGSILASSSSFQSMWITKEEYQEAGRGIVHRKCF
;
A
#
# COMPACT_ATOMS: atom_id res chain seq x y z
N MET A 1 20.98 4.27 -14.48
CA MET A 1 20.48 3.49 -13.34
C MET A 1 19.34 4.31 -12.73
N LEU A 2 18.16 3.72 -12.54
CA LEU A 2 17.02 4.41 -11.94
C LEU A 2 17.27 4.55 -10.43
N ASN A 3 17.19 5.77 -9.90
CA ASN A 3 17.33 6.06 -8.48
C ASN A 3 15.96 6.38 -7.89
N TYR A 4 15.65 5.82 -6.72
CA TYR A 4 14.39 6.04 -6.01
C TYR A 4 14.63 6.94 -4.80
N PRO A 5 14.07 8.16 -4.74
CA PRO A 5 14.28 9.07 -3.60
C PRO A 5 13.48 8.69 -2.35
N ILE A 6 12.54 7.75 -2.48
CA ILE A 6 11.71 7.22 -1.40
C ILE A 6 11.97 5.73 -1.29
N GLU A 7 12.38 5.29 -0.10
CA GLU A 7 12.60 3.90 0.24
C GLU A 7 11.75 3.55 1.47
N HIS A 8 10.98 2.48 1.37
CA HIS A 8 10.05 2.03 2.42
C HIS A 8 9.19 3.15 3.02
N GLY A 9 8.68 4.04 2.16
CA GLY A 9 7.82 5.16 2.53
C GLY A 9 8.53 6.38 3.14
N ILE A 10 9.86 6.35 3.27
CA ILE A 10 10.65 7.44 3.85
C ILE A 10 11.52 8.08 2.77
N VAL A 11 11.54 9.41 2.72
CA VAL A 11 12.40 10.16 1.79
C VAL A 11 13.86 10.02 2.23
N THR A 12 14.69 9.42 1.39
CA THR A 12 16.13 9.24 1.61
C THR A 12 16.95 10.31 0.90
N ASN A 13 16.58 10.66 -0.34
CA ASN A 13 17.21 11.72 -1.13
C ASN A 13 16.26 12.91 -1.35
N TRP A 14 16.54 14.03 -0.69
CA TRP A 14 15.72 15.25 -0.79
C TRP A 14 15.94 16.02 -2.09
N GLU A 15 17.13 15.99 -2.68
CA GLU A 15 17.41 16.70 -3.94
C GLU A 15 16.59 16.10 -5.10
N ASP A 16 16.52 14.77 -5.14
CA ASP A 16 15.71 14.08 -6.14
C ASP A 16 14.21 14.21 -5.84
N MET A 17 13.81 14.29 -4.57
CA MET A 17 12.43 14.56 -4.20
C MET A 17 11.98 15.97 -4.61
N GLU A 18 12.83 16.98 -4.45
CA GLU A 18 12.58 18.35 -4.92
C GLU A 18 12.38 18.40 -6.44
N LYS A 19 13.19 17.65 -7.21
CA LYS A 19 12.99 17.52 -8.67
C LYS A 19 11.66 16.87 -9.01
N ILE A 20 11.22 15.85 -8.27
CA ILE A 20 9.91 15.21 -8.47
C ILE A 20 8.77 16.21 -8.22
N TRP A 21 8.83 16.97 -7.12
CA TRP A 21 7.81 17.99 -6.85
C TRP A 21 7.82 19.10 -7.89
N HIS A 22 9.00 19.57 -8.31
CA HIS A 22 9.12 20.53 -9.41
C HIS A 22 8.49 19.98 -10.70
N HIS A 23 8.77 18.72 -11.06
CA HIS A 23 8.13 18.06 -12.21
C HIS A 23 6.60 18.02 -12.05
N THR A 24 6.13 17.66 -10.86
CA THR A 24 4.70 17.54 -10.56
C THR A 24 3.97 18.88 -10.70
N PHE A 25 4.50 19.97 -10.13
CA PHE A 25 3.84 21.28 -10.18
C PHE A 25 3.90 21.91 -11.57
N TYR A 26 5.10 21.99 -12.16
CA TYR A 26 5.30 22.78 -13.38
C TYR A 26 4.99 22.03 -14.67
N TYR A 27 5.23 20.72 -14.73
CA TYR A 27 5.09 19.94 -15.97
C TYR A 27 3.79 19.13 -16.02
N GLU A 28 3.46 18.41 -14.94
CA GLU A 28 2.25 17.58 -14.88
C GLU A 28 1.00 18.44 -14.64
N LEU A 29 0.96 19.17 -13.52
CA LEU A 29 -0.20 19.98 -13.14
C LEU A 29 -0.23 21.35 -13.82
N ARG A 30 0.93 21.87 -14.22
CA ARG A 30 1.11 23.19 -14.85
C ARG A 30 0.55 24.33 -13.98
N VAL A 31 0.82 24.27 -12.69
CA VAL A 31 0.42 25.27 -11.70
C VAL A 31 1.64 25.89 -11.02
N ALA A 32 1.50 27.15 -10.63
CA ALA A 32 2.46 27.83 -9.78
C ALA A 32 2.20 27.42 -8.31
N PRO A 33 3.14 26.74 -7.63
CA PRO A 33 2.94 26.29 -6.24
C PRO A 33 2.75 27.46 -5.26
N GLU A 34 3.27 28.65 -5.57
CA GLU A 34 3.09 29.88 -4.78
C GLU A 34 1.63 30.38 -4.72
N ASP A 35 0.78 29.96 -5.65
CA ASP A 35 -0.63 30.38 -5.71
C ASP A 35 -1.60 29.32 -5.15
N GLN A 36 -1.09 28.16 -4.73
CA GLN A 36 -1.92 26.99 -4.41
C GLN A 36 -1.61 26.42 -3.02
N PRO A 37 -2.60 26.28 -2.13
CA PRO A 37 -2.47 25.49 -0.91
C PRO A 37 -2.18 24.02 -1.22
N ILE A 38 -1.23 23.40 -0.51
CA ILE A 38 -0.77 22.04 -0.83
C ILE A 38 -1.09 21.07 0.31
N LEU A 39 -1.82 19.99 -0.02
CA LEU A 39 -1.97 18.83 0.84
C LEU A 39 -0.92 17.78 0.47
N LEU A 40 -0.10 17.40 1.43
CA LEU A 40 0.89 16.34 1.31
C LEU A 40 0.49 15.14 2.16
N THR A 41 1.02 13.98 1.79
CA THR A 41 0.77 12.73 2.51
C THR A 41 2.08 12.15 3.01
N GLU A 42 2.03 11.49 4.16
CA GLU A 42 3.17 10.74 4.70
C GLU A 42 2.74 9.38 5.24
N CYS A 43 3.72 8.49 5.37
CA CYS A 43 3.51 7.20 5.99
C CYS A 43 3.29 7.33 7.51
N PRO A 44 2.55 6.38 8.11
CA PRO A 44 2.47 6.27 9.56
C PRO A 44 3.86 6.18 10.19
N LEU A 45 4.03 6.78 11.37
CA LEU A 45 5.29 6.77 12.14
C LEU A 45 6.49 7.40 11.40
N ASN A 46 6.26 8.32 10.45
CA ASN A 46 7.33 9.08 9.80
C ASN A 46 8.15 9.88 10.84
N PRO A 47 9.50 9.84 10.79
CA PRO A 47 10.33 10.61 11.71
C PRO A 47 10.02 12.11 11.66
N LYS A 48 9.90 12.74 12.83
CA LYS A 48 9.56 14.16 12.96
C LYS A 48 10.47 15.08 12.14
N VAL A 49 11.76 14.78 12.10
CA VAL A 49 12.77 15.53 11.33
C VAL A 49 12.48 15.50 9.83
N LYS A 50 12.00 14.36 9.30
CA LYS A 50 11.66 14.23 7.88
C LYS A 50 10.40 15.04 7.55
N ARG A 51 9.41 15.04 8.43
CA ARG A 51 8.20 15.87 8.32
C ARG A 51 8.53 17.37 8.34
N GLU A 52 9.41 17.79 9.24
CA GLU A 52 9.91 19.17 9.31
C GLU A 52 10.67 19.58 8.03
N LYS A 53 11.49 18.67 7.49
CA LYS A 53 12.24 18.94 6.26
C LYS A 53 11.32 19.08 5.04
N MET A 54 10.28 18.25 4.94
CA MET A 54 9.24 18.40 3.91
C MET A 54 8.53 19.75 4.02
N THR A 55 8.18 20.16 5.24
CA THR A 55 7.55 21.47 5.53
C THR A 55 8.47 22.62 5.14
N GLN A 56 9.76 22.51 5.47
CA GLN A 56 10.79 23.49 5.12
C GLN A 56 10.85 23.69 3.60
N ILE A 57 10.95 22.61 2.83
CA ILE A 57 11.08 22.67 1.36
C ILE A 57 9.84 23.35 0.74
N MET A 58 8.64 23.01 1.21
CA MET A 58 7.41 23.58 0.67
C MET A 58 7.32 25.10 0.89
N PHE A 59 7.62 25.59 2.10
CA PHE A 59 7.56 27.03 2.38
C PHE A 59 8.76 27.82 1.88
N GLU A 60 9.98 27.27 2.00
CA GLU A 60 11.22 28.02 1.69
C GLU A 60 11.63 27.88 0.22
N THR A 61 11.42 26.72 -0.40
CA THR A 61 11.80 26.47 -1.81
C THR A 61 10.65 26.73 -2.76
N PHE A 62 9.46 26.17 -2.49
CA PHE A 62 8.29 26.32 -3.34
C PHE A 62 7.39 27.52 -2.98
N SER A 63 7.69 28.23 -1.88
CA SER A 63 6.98 29.44 -1.46
C SER A 63 5.46 29.30 -1.32
N VAL A 64 4.97 28.10 -0.97
CA VAL A 64 3.52 27.82 -0.89
C VAL A 64 2.81 28.74 0.11
N PRO A 65 1.55 29.13 -0.16
CA PRO A 65 0.79 30.03 0.72
C PRO A 65 0.32 29.31 1.99
N ALA A 66 -0.05 28.04 1.86
CA ALA A 66 -0.46 27.19 2.97
C ALA A 66 -0.22 25.71 2.64
N MET A 67 -0.07 24.88 3.66
CA MET A 67 0.04 23.43 3.48
C MET A 67 -0.56 22.62 4.64
N TYR A 68 -0.79 21.33 4.40
CA TYR A 68 -1.13 20.36 5.43
C TYR A 68 -0.48 19.01 5.12
N VAL A 69 -0.04 18.29 6.16
CA VAL A 69 0.49 16.93 6.03
C VAL A 69 -0.48 15.94 6.65
N ALA A 70 -1.00 15.02 5.86
CA ALA A 70 -1.97 14.02 6.29
C ALA A 70 -1.37 12.60 6.29
N ILE A 71 -1.82 11.76 7.21
CA ILE A 71 -1.45 10.34 7.25
C ILE A 71 -2.22 9.59 6.16
N GLN A 72 -1.52 8.81 5.34
CA GLN A 72 -2.07 8.05 4.21
C GLN A 72 -3.28 7.18 4.59
N ALA A 73 -3.17 6.44 5.69
CA ALA A 73 -4.24 5.56 6.18
C ALA A 73 -5.50 6.33 6.59
N VAL A 74 -5.36 7.50 7.20
CA VAL A 74 -6.49 8.35 7.62
C VAL A 74 -7.27 8.81 6.39
N LEU A 75 -6.57 9.29 5.36
CA LEU A 75 -7.19 9.67 4.09
C LEU A 75 -7.91 8.49 3.42
N SER A 76 -7.30 7.31 3.44
CA SER A 76 -7.91 6.10 2.86
C SER A 76 -9.21 5.69 3.56
N LEU A 77 -9.28 5.86 4.89
CA LEU A 77 -10.52 5.62 5.63
C LEU A 77 -11.59 6.66 5.30
N TYR A 78 -11.21 7.94 5.21
CA TYR A 78 -12.11 9.01 4.79
C TYR A 78 -12.68 8.78 3.38
N ALA A 79 -11.86 8.30 2.44
CA ALA A 79 -12.32 7.94 1.10
C ALA A 79 -13.40 6.84 1.11
N SER A 80 -13.36 5.94 2.10
CA SER A 80 -14.39 4.90 2.28
C SER A 80 -15.69 5.40 2.94
N GLY A 81 -15.75 6.69 3.33
CA GLY A 81 -16.89 7.29 4.01
C GLY A 81 -17.02 6.86 5.47
N ARG A 82 -15.92 6.47 6.12
CA ARG A 82 -15.89 6.01 7.52
C ARG A 82 -14.92 6.85 8.35
N THR A 83 -15.16 6.91 9.64
CA THR A 83 -14.29 7.57 10.63
C THR A 83 -13.64 6.59 11.61
N THR A 84 -14.20 5.38 11.73
CA THR A 84 -13.68 4.30 12.58
C THR A 84 -13.48 3.04 11.76
N GLY A 85 -12.32 2.39 11.92
CA GLY A 85 -11.94 1.17 11.23
C GLY A 85 -10.44 0.94 11.27
N VAL A 86 -10.00 -0.21 10.76
CA VAL A 86 -8.58 -0.47 10.52
C VAL A 86 -8.30 -0.37 9.03
N VAL A 87 -7.27 0.39 8.66
CA VAL A 87 -6.79 0.46 7.29
C VAL A 87 -5.55 -0.40 7.16
N PHE A 88 -5.58 -1.35 6.23
CA PHE A 88 -4.38 -2.00 5.77
C PHE A 88 -3.97 -1.38 4.43
N ASP A 89 -2.91 -0.58 4.47
CA ASP A 89 -2.35 0.09 3.30
C ASP A 89 -1.08 -0.65 2.86
N SER A 90 -1.09 -1.19 1.64
CA SER A 90 0.06 -1.90 1.06
C SER A 90 0.48 -1.25 -0.25
N GLY A 91 1.56 -0.47 -0.18
CA GLY A 91 2.12 0.26 -1.30
C GLY A 91 3.16 -0.53 -2.07
N GLU A 92 4.12 0.19 -2.65
CA GLU A 92 5.27 -0.40 -3.34
C GLU A 92 6.39 -0.78 -2.35
N GLY A 93 6.71 0.06 -1.36
CA GLY A 93 7.86 -0.18 -0.47
C GLY A 93 7.52 -0.59 0.96
N VAL A 94 6.28 -0.42 1.40
CA VAL A 94 5.90 -0.68 2.79
C VAL A 94 4.41 -0.98 2.90
N SER A 95 4.07 -1.81 3.89
CA SER A 95 2.70 -2.10 4.29
C SER A 95 2.48 -1.67 5.75
N HIS A 96 1.31 -1.11 6.03
CA HIS A 96 0.93 -0.67 7.38
C HIS A 96 -0.49 -1.08 7.72
N SER A 97 -0.68 -1.57 8.95
CA SER A 97 -1.98 -1.68 9.59
C SER A 97 -2.14 -0.52 10.56
N VAL A 98 -3.12 0.35 10.30
CA VAL A 98 -3.39 1.55 11.09
C VAL A 98 -4.83 1.50 11.60
N PRO A 99 -5.05 1.26 12.90
CA PRO A 99 -6.36 1.36 13.50
C PRO A 99 -6.69 2.84 13.75
N ILE A 100 -7.89 3.24 13.35
CA ILE A 100 -8.39 4.61 13.42
C ILE A 100 -9.72 4.57 14.15
N TYR A 101 -9.89 5.48 15.10
CA TYR A 101 -11.11 5.61 15.88
C TYR A 101 -11.54 7.08 15.90
N GLU A 102 -12.77 7.36 15.46
CA GLU A 102 -13.34 8.72 15.38
C GLU A 102 -12.44 9.73 14.64
N GLY A 103 -11.75 9.27 13.58
CA GLY A 103 -10.86 10.09 12.77
C GLY A 103 -9.42 10.21 13.29
N TYR A 104 -9.11 9.66 14.46
CA TYR A 104 -7.77 9.67 15.04
C TYR A 104 -7.04 8.34 14.85
N ALA A 105 -5.83 8.40 14.30
CA ALA A 105 -4.98 7.22 14.17
C ALA A 105 -4.37 6.82 15.52
N LEU A 106 -4.58 5.56 15.94
CA LEU A 106 -4.06 5.03 17.20
C LEU A 106 -2.59 4.63 17.03
N GLN A 107 -1.68 5.59 17.21
CA GLN A 107 -0.25 5.42 16.95
C GLN A 107 0.40 4.24 17.68
N HIS A 108 -0.01 3.95 18.92
CA HIS A 108 0.51 2.83 19.71
C HIS A 108 0.15 1.44 19.15
N ALA A 109 -0.92 1.38 18.34
CA ALA A 109 -1.44 0.16 17.75
C ALA A 109 -1.11 0.02 16.26
N VAL A 110 -0.34 0.96 15.70
CA VAL A 110 0.18 0.84 14.33
C VAL A 110 1.16 -0.33 14.24
N SER A 111 0.99 -1.15 13.22
CA SER A 111 1.94 -2.21 12.87
C SER A 111 2.47 -1.94 11.47
N ARG A 112 3.81 -1.92 11.34
CA ARG A 112 4.52 -1.73 10.08
C ARG A 112 5.11 -3.05 9.63
N LEU A 113 5.02 -3.32 8.34
CA LEU A 113 5.57 -4.48 7.67
C LEU A 113 6.37 -4.00 6.45
N ASP A 114 7.68 -4.25 6.45
CA ASP A 114 8.56 -3.94 5.32
C ASP A 114 8.48 -5.04 4.23
N LEU A 115 7.24 -5.43 3.89
CA LEU A 115 6.90 -6.34 2.80
C LEU A 115 5.77 -5.69 1.99
N ALA A 116 6.05 -5.36 0.73
CA ALA A 116 5.11 -4.66 -0.13
C ALA A 116 5.36 -5.04 -1.61
N GLY A 117 4.91 -4.19 -2.53
CA GLY A 117 4.94 -4.48 -3.97
C GLY A 117 6.33 -4.77 -4.53
N ARG A 118 7.37 -4.10 -4.04
CA ARG A 118 8.75 -4.23 -4.47
C ARG A 118 9.30 -5.61 -4.14
N GLU A 119 9.15 -6.02 -2.89
CA GLU A 119 9.59 -7.33 -2.42
C GLU A 119 8.83 -8.45 -3.14
N LEU A 120 7.53 -8.27 -3.42
CA LEU A 120 6.75 -9.22 -4.23
C LEU A 120 7.27 -9.34 -5.66
N THR A 121 7.68 -8.23 -6.30
CA THR A 121 8.29 -8.26 -7.63
C THR A 121 9.60 -9.06 -7.59
N ASP A 122 10.42 -8.88 -6.56
CA ASP A 122 11.69 -9.60 -6.41
C ASP A 122 11.47 -11.10 -6.12
N VAL A 123 10.43 -11.44 -5.36
CA VAL A 123 9.99 -12.83 -5.14
C VAL A 123 9.54 -13.45 -6.46
N LEU A 124 8.70 -12.77 -7.23
CA LEU A 124 8.24 -13.27 -8.53
C LEU A 124 9.42 -13.49 -9.49
N GLN A 125 10.39 -12.56 -9.51
CA GLN A 125 11.60 -12.69 -10.32
C GLN A 125 12.39 -13.95 -9.96
N LYS A 126 12.55 -14.26 -8.66
CA LYS A 126 13.22 -15.49 -8.20
C LYS A 126 12.47 -16.75 -8.62
N ILE A 127 11.15 -16.78 -8.45
CA ILE A 127 10.33 -17.96 -8.82
C ILE A 127 10.35 -18.18 -10.34
N LEU A 128 10.31 -17.10 -11.14
CA LEU A 128 10.43 -17.20 -12.59
C LEU A 128 11.82 -17.71 -13.03
N MET A 129 12.88 -17.31 -12.31
CA MET A 129 14.22 -17.82 -12.54
C MET A 129 14.34 -19.33 -12.25
N GLU A 130 13.65 -19.84 -11.22
CA GLU A 130 13.58 -21.29 -10.95
C GLU A 130 12.94 -22.08 -12.10
N ARG A 131 12.00 -21.47 -12.83
CA ARG A 131 11.38 -22.07 -14.02
C ARG A 131 12.22 -21.95 -15.30
N GLY A 132 13.32 -21.19 -15.25
CA GLY A 132 14.23 -20.98 -16.37
C GLY A 132 14.07 -19.65 -17.11
N TYR A 133 13.21 -18.74 -16.62
CA TYR A 133 13.11 -17.38 -17.15
C TYR A 133 14.02 -16.42 -16.38
N SER A 134 15.11 -15.99 -17.01
CA SER A 134 16.09 -15.11 -16.38
C SER A 134 15.83 -13.64 -16.73
N PHE A 135 15.56 -12.84 -15.71
CA PHE A 135 15.47 -11.38 -15.79
C PHE A 135 16.60 -10.79 -14.94
N HIS A 136 17.48 -9.97 -15.51
CA HIS A 136 18.67 -9.44 -14.84
C HIS A 136 18.71 -7.90 -14.80
N THR A 137 18.11 -7.24 -15.78
CA THR A 137 18.19 -5.78 -15.93
C THR A 137 17.07 -5.05 -15.21
N SER A 138 17.29 -3.76 -14.91
CA SER A 138 16.24 -2.91 -14.32
C SER A 138 15.01 -2.75 -15.21
N ALA A 139 15.15 -2.79 -16.54
CA ALA A 139 14.03 -2.74 -17.47
C ALA A 139 13.22 -4.05 -17.44
N GLU A 140 13.89 -5.19 -17.34
CA GLU A 140 13.25 -6.50 -17.21
C GLU A 140 12.49 -6.64 -15.88
N ARG A 141 12.96 -6.00 -14.82
CA ARG A 141 12.24 -5.94 -13.54
C ARG A 141 10.88 -5.25 -13.67
N GLU A 142 10.76 -4.23 -14.52
CA GLU A 142 9.47 -3.60 -14.82
C GLU A 142 8.52 -4.55 -15.56
N ILE A 143 9.05 -5.44 -16.39
CA ILE A 143 8.25 -6.49 -17.04
C ILE A 143 7.71 -7.46 -15.98
N VAL A 144 8.55 -7.88 -15.02
CA VAL A 144 8.10 -8.74 -13.91
C VAL A 144 7.02 -8.04 -13.08
N ARG A 145 7.14 -6.73 -12.85
CA ARG A 145 6.09 -5.94 -12.19
C ARG A 145 4.78 -5.93 -12.98
N ASP A 146 4.83 -5.79 -14.30
CA ASP A 146 3.63 -5.83 -15.14
C ASP A 146 2.97 -7.22 -15.15
N ILE A 147 3.77 -8.29 -15.20
CA ILE A 147 3.29 -9.68 -15.04
C ILE A 147 2.57 -9.85 -13.70
N LYS A 148 3.17 -9.35 -12.62
CA LYS A 148 2.57 -9.37 -11.27
C LYS A 148 1.21 -8.68 -11.26
N GLU A 149 1.11 -7.48 -11.82
CA GLU A 149 -0.13 -6.70 -11.81
C GLU A 149 -1.23 -7.30 -12.68
N LYS A 150 -0.90 -7.92 -13.82
CA LYS A 150 -1.89 -8.45 -14.76
C LYS A 150 -2.32 -9.88 -14.48
N LEU A 151 -1.40 -10.73 -14.03
CA LEU A 151 -1.62 -12.18 -13.98
C LEU A 151 -1.78 -12.73 -12.57
N CYS A 152 -1.16 -12.14 -11.55
CA CYS A 152 -1.19 -12.70 -10.20
C CYS A 152 -2.56 -12.55 -9.52
N TYR A 153 -2.87 -13.49 -8.64
CA TYR A 153 -4.09 -13.50 -7.84
C TYR A 153 -3.85 -14.22 -6.50
N VAL A 154 -4.68 -13.95 -5.50
CA VAL A 154 -4.61 -14.61 -4.20
C VAL A 154 -5.55 -15.81 -4.21
N ALA A 155 -5.01 -17.00 -3.95
CA ALA A 155 -5.81 -18.21 -3.79
C ALA A 155 -6.42 -18.30 -2.38
N LEU A 156 -7.60 -18.90 -2.27
CA LEU A 156 -8.27 -19.13 -0.97
C LEU A 156 -7.63 -20.27 -0.17
N ASP A 157 -7.05 -21.27 -0.85
CA ASP A 157 -6.33 -22.38 -0.25
C ASP A 157 -5.20 -22.77 -1.21
N VAL A 158 -3.99 -22.37 -0.87
CA VAL A 158 -2.81 -22.55 -1.72
C VAL A 158 -2.46 -24.03 -1.88
N ASP A 159 -2.63 -24.84 -0.85
CA ASP A 159 -2.35 -26.28 -0.92
C ASP A 159 -3.33 -26.98 -1.85
N ALA A 160 -4.61 -26.61 -1.80
CA ALA A 160 -5.61 -27.12 -2.73
C ALA A 160 -5.35 -26.65 -4.17
N GLU A 161 -4.97 -25.38 -4.36
CA GLU A 161 -4.63 -24.81 -5.67
C GLU A 161 -3.39 -25.49 -6.28
N MET A 162 -2.37 -25.75 -5.45
CA MET A 162 -1.15 -26.43 -5.84
C MET A 162 -1.42 -27.89 -6.23
N LYS A 163 -2.23 -28.62 -5.44
CA LYS A 163 -2.67 -29.99 -5.76
C LYS A 163 -3.40 -30.06 -7.08
N LYS A 164 -4.29 -29.10 -7.39
CA LYS A 164 -4.96 -29.03 -8.69
C LYS A 164 -3.97 -28.86 -9.83
N THR A 165 -2.93 -28.06 -9.62
CA THR A 165 -1.88 -27.83 -10.63
C THR A 165 -1.01 -29.08 -10.86
N THR A 166 -0.64 -29.80 -9.79
CA THR A 166 0.20 -31.01 -9.89
C THR A 166 -0.57 -32.22 -10.42
N SER A 167 -1.80 -32.43 -9.97
CA SER A 167 -2.63 -33.57 -10.40
C SER A 167 -3.03 -33.50 -11.87
N SER A 168 -3.14 -32.29 -12.40
CA SER A 168 -3.43 -32.05 -13.82
C SER A 168 -2.18 -32.12 -14.72
N SER A 169 -0.98 -32.24 -14.13
CA SER A 169 0.25 -32.62 -14.84
C SER A 169 0.46 -34.15 -14.92
N MET A 170 -0.21 -34.95 -14.07
CA MET A 170 -0.01 -36.41 -13.99
C MET A 170 -1.13 -37.24 -14.65
N ASN A 171 -2.36 -36.73 -14.71
CA ASN A 171 -3.48 -37.43 -15.34
C ASN A 171 -3.86 -36.68 -16.62
N GLY A 172 -3.46 -37.19 -17.79
CA GLY A 172 -3.73 -36.63 -19.11
C GLY A 172 -5.21 -36.66 -19.55
N MET A 173 -6.14 -36.35 -18.65
CA MET A 173 -7.56 -36.26 -18.90
C MET A 173 -8.07 -35.00 -18.18
N ASP A 174 -8.49 -34.01 -18.97
CA ASP A 174 -9.08 -32.70 -18.62
C ASP A 174 -8.13 -31.49 -18.78
N SER A 175 -7.67 -31.28 -20.02
CA SER A 175 -6.91 -30.11 -20.50
C SER A 175 -7.59 -28.75 -20.24
N SER A 176 -8.85 -28.72 -19.79
CA SER A 176 -9.58 -27.49 -19.48
C SER A 176 -9.21 -26.88 -18.12
N SER A 177 -8.69 -27.67 -17.18
CA SER A 177 -8.33 -27.21 -15.83
C SER A 177 -6.90 -26.64 -15.75
N VAL A 178 -5.93 -27.25 -16.45
CA VAL A 178 -4.54 -26.74 -16.58
C VAL A 178 -4.50 -25.40 -17.31
N MET A 179 -5.26 -25.28 -18.41
CA MET A 179 -5.33 -24.09 -19.25
C MET A 179 -5.97 -22.89 -18.55
N SER A 180 -6.59 -23.10 -17.37
CA SER A 180 -7.17 -22.03 -16.56
C SER A 180 -6.14 -21.32 -15.67
N ILE A 181 -5.08 -22.04 -15.27
CA ILE A 181 -4.04 -21.54 -14.36
C ILE A 181 -2.86 -20.98 -15.16
N GLU A 182 -2.42 -21.68 -16.21
CA GLU A 182 -1.38 -21.15 -17.09
C GLU A 182 -1.92 -20.04 -17.98
N LYS A 183 -1.31 -18.85 -17.91
CA LYS A 183 -1.63 -17.74 -18.80
C LYS A 183 -0.42 -17.33 -19.63
N PRO A 184 -0.58 -17.16 -20.96
CA PRO A 184 0.46 -16.60 -21.80
C PRO A 184 0.64 -15.11 -21.51
N TYR A 185 1.87 -14.64 -21.55
CA TYR A 185 2.26 -13.25 -21.47
C TYR A 185 3.23 -12.95 -22.61
N GLU A 186 2.96 -11.89 -23.36
CA GLU A 186 3.82 -11.44 -24.45
C GLU A 186 4.88 -10.46 -23.92
N LEU A 187 6.15 -10.82 -24.06
CA LEU A 187 7.28 -9.97 -23.74
C LEU A 187 7.45 -8.86 -24.81
N PRO A 188 8.14 -7.75 -24.50
CA PRO A 188 8.34 -6.66 -25.47
C PRO A 188 9.10 -7.04 -26.75
N ASP A 189 9.80 -8.17 -26.75
CA ASP A 189 10.49 -8.75 -27.90
C ASP A 189 9.58 -9.64 -28.78
N GLY A 190 8.31 -9.83 -28.38
CA GLY A 190 7.33 -10.70 -29.03
C GLY A 190 7.38 -12.15 -28.55
N THR A 191 8.27 -12.49 -27.61
CA THR A 191 8.35 -13.85 -27.05
C THR A 191 7.18 -14.09 -26.09
N ILE A 192 6.47 -15.21 -26.25
CA ILE A 192 5.37 -15.58 -25.35
C ILE A 192 5.90 -16.51 -24.26
N ILE A 193 5.74 -16.09 -23.00
CA ILE A 193 6.06 -16.90 -21.82
C ILE A 193 4.77 -17.37 -21.15
N CYS A 194 4.79 -18.56 -20.54
CA CYS A 194 3.64 -19.11 -19.83
C CYS A 194 3.88 -19.03 -18.32
N ILE A 195 3.01 -18.30 -17.61
CA ILE A 195 3.05 -18.19 -16.15
C ILE A 195 1.95 -19.05 -15.57
N GLY A 196 2.31 -19.98 -14.68
CA GLY A 196 1.43 -20.97 -14.07
C GLY A 196 1.24 -20.72 -12.58
N ASN A 197 1.81 -21.59 -11.73
CA ASN A 197 1.62 -21.53 -10.28
C ASN A 197 2.27 -20.30 -9.60
N GLU A 198 3.19 -19.62 -10.27
CA GLU A 198 3.83 -18.39 -9.79
C GLU A 198 2.80 -17.28 -9.58
N ARG A 199 1.68 -17.34 -10.33
CA ARG A 199 0.58 -16.37 -10.26
C ARG A 199 -0.04 -16.29 -8.87
N PHE A 200 -0.16 -17.42 -8.16
CA PHE A 200 -0.71 -17.45 -6.80
C PHE A 200 0.35 -17.60 -5.71
N ARG A 201 1.52 -18.19 -6.01
CA ARG A 201 2.64 -18.28 -5.06
C ARG A 201 3.24 -16.92 -4.72
N CYS A 202 3.29 -15.98 -5.67
CA CYS A 202 3.84 -14.65 -5.40
C CYS A 202 2.99 -13.87 -4.38
N PRO A 203 1.67 -13.66 -4.57
CA PRO A 203 0.84 -12.95 -3.59
C PRO A 203 0.73 -13.66 -2.24
N ASP A 204 0.91 -14.98 -2.19
CA ASP A 204 0.88 -15.75 -0.94
C ASP A 204 2.00 -15.34 0.04
N ALA A 205 3.11 -14.78 -0.47
CA ALA A 205 4.14 -14.21 0.39
C ALA A 205 3.62 -13.11 1.33
N LEU A 206 2.53 -12.40 0.97
CA LEU A 206 1.86 -11.45 1.87
C LEU A 206 1.22 -12.13 3.09
N PHE A 207 0.77 -13.37 2.95
CA PHE A 207 0.16 -14.14 4.02
C PHE A 207 1.20 -14.96 4.77
N GLN A 208 2.21 -15.49 4.09
CA GLN A 208 3.25 -16.33 4.68
C GLN A 208 4.66 -15.83 4.32
N PRO A 209 5.13 -14.73 4.93
CA PRO A 209 6.45 -14.16 4.67
C PRO A 209 7.61 -15.12 4.98
N CYS A 210 7.41 -16.05 5.90
CA CYS A 210 8.41 -17.06 6.28
C CYS A 210 8.89 -17.90 5.07
N PHE A 211 8.03 -18.14 4.08
CA PHE A 211 8.40 -18.93 2.89
C PHE A 211 9.37 -18.23 1.95
N ILE A 212 9.48 -16.91 2.05
CA ILE A 212 10.45 -16.11 1.29
C ILE A 212 11.67 -15.72 2.14
N GLY A 213 11.81 -16.32 3.33
CA GLY A 213 12.92 -16.08 4.26
C GLY A 213 12.81 -14.76 5.01
N ILE A 214 11.62 -14.14 5.06
CA ILE A 214 11.38 -12.93 5.86
C ILE A 214 10.72 -13.34 7.17
N ASP A 215 11.41 -13.09 8.28
CA ASP A 215 10.89 -13.32 9.63
C ASP A 215 9.94 -12.18 10.02
N SER A 216 8.72 -12.24 9.51
CA SER A 216 7.67 -11.25 9.78
C SER A 216 6.29 -11.91 9.76
N ALA A 217 5.37 -11.32 10.51
CA ALA A 217 3.98 -11.76 10.53
C ALA A 217 3.29 -11.50 9.18
N GLY A 218 2.39 -12.38 8.78
CA GLY A 218 1.58 -12.18 7.59
C GLY A 218 0.67 -10.95 7.68
N LEU A 219 0.09 -10.54 6.56
CA LEU A 219 -0.97 -9.52 6.45
C LEU A 219 -2.07 -9.70 7.51
N HIS A 220 -2.63 -10.90 7.59
CA HIS A 220 -3.77 -11.24 8.43
C HIS A 220 -3.42 -11.17 9.92
N GLU A 221 -2.26 -11.70 10.30
CA GLU A 221 -1.70 -11.59 11.65
C GLU A 221 -1.36 -10.15 12.02
N THR A 222 -0.81 -9.38 11.07
CA THR A 222 -0.45 -7.96 11.29
C THR A 222 -1.68 -7.13 11.64
N ILE A 223 -2.79 -7.33 10.93
CA ILE A 223 -4.07 -6.67 11.23
C ILE A 223 -4.62 -7.16 12.58
N PHE A 224 -4.62 -8.47 12.82
CA PHE A 224 -5.08 -9.06 14.09
C PHE A 224 -4.29 -8.51 15.30
N ASN A 225 -2.97 -8.43 15.19
CA ASN A 225 -2.08 -7.91 16.22
C ASN A 225 -2.28 -6.39 16.43
N SER A 226 -2.51 -5.64 15.36
CA SER A 226 -2.81 -4.20 15.41
C SER A 226 -4.13 -3.93 16.17
N ILE A 227 -5.19 -4.68 15.85
CA ILE A 227 -6.46 -4.61 16.60
C ILE A 227 -6.28 -5.13 18.03
N GLY A 228 -5.43 -6.14 18.23
CA GLY A 228 -5.11 -6.72 19.53
C GLY A 228 -4.39 -5.77 20.51
N LYS A 229 -3.73 -4.72 20.00
CA LYS A 229 -3.13 -3.64 20.80
C LYS A 229 -4.14 -2.57 21.21
N CYS A 230 -5.31 -2.53 20.59
CA CYS A 230 -6.36 -1.56 20.87
C CYS A 230 -7.22 -1.97 22.08
N ASP A 231 -7.93 -1.01 22.68
CA ASP A 231 -8.87 -1.27 23.77
C ASP A 231 -9.99 -2.21 23.36
N LEU A 232 -10.46 -3.07 24.29
CA LEU A 232 -11.43 -4.13 24.01
C LEU A 232 -12.74 -3.60 23.40
N ASP A 233 -13.18 -2.42 23.84
CA ASP A 233 -14.46 -1.83 23.46
C ASP A 233 -14.50 -1.43 21.98
N ILE A 234 -13.36 -1.02 21.41
CA ILE A 234 -13.28 -0.56 20.02
C ILE A 234 -12.99 -1.69 19.02
N ARG A 235 -12.51 -2.86 19.49
CA ARG A 235 -12.11 -3.96 18.59
C ARG A 235 -13.24 -4.44 17.71
N LYS A 236 -14.47 -4.47 18.22
CA LYS A 236 -15.65 -4.89 17.47
C LYS A 236 -15.88 -4.00 16.25
N ASP A 237 -15.73 -2.69 16.42
CA ASP A 237 -15.90 -1.71 15.35
C ASP A 237 -14.73 -1.78 14.35
N LEU A 238 -13.51 -2.00 14.84
CA LEU A 238 -12.33 -2.20 13.99
C LEU A 238 -12.48 -3.46 13.10
N TYR A 239 -12.91 -4.60 13.66
CA TYR A 239 -13.17 -5.82 12.86
C TYR A 239 -14.32 -5.65 11.88
N GLY A 240 -15.33 -4.85 12.22
CA GLY A 240 -16.44 -4.52 11.34
C GLY A 240 -16.02 -3.69 10.13
N HIS A 241 -14.89 -2.99 10.20
CA HIS A 241 -14.45 -2.02 9.19
C HIS A 241 -12.96 -2.17 8.88
N VAL A 242 -12.60 -3.29 8.23
CA VAL A 242 -11.25 -3.51 7.68
C VAL A 242 -11.21 -2.95 6.25
N VAL A 243 -10.51 -1.86 6.01
CA VAL A 243 -10.41 -1.21 4.69
C VAL A 243 -9.06 -1.52 4.07
N LEU A 244 -9.05 -2.02 2.84
CA LEU A 244 -7.84 -2.25 2.05
C LEU A 244 -7.52 -1.04 1.19
N SER A 245 -6.26 -0.59 1.23
CA SER A 245 -5.72 0.50 0.43
C SER A 245 -4.37 0.11 -0.18
N GLY A 246 -4.01 0.78 -1.27
CA GLY A 246 -2.68 0.66 -1.89
C GLY A 246 -2.61 -0.41 -2.98
N GLY A 247 -1.64 -0.26 -3.88
CA GLY A 247 -1.52 -1.05 -5.11
C GLY A 247 -1.33 -2.55 -4.87
N SER A 248 -0.65 -2.94 -3.81
CA SER A 248 -0.39 -4.35 -3.50
C SER A 248 -1.60 -5.07 -2.89
N THR A 249 -2.66 -4.34 -2.56
CA THR A 249 -3.97 -4.93 -2.23
C THR A 249 -4.87 -5.13 -3.47
N MET A 250 -4.37 -4.87 -4.68
CA MET A 250 -5.16 -4.98 -5.90
C MET A 250 -5.35 -6.42 -6.39
N PHE A 251 -4.64 -7.40 -5.83
CA PHE A 251 -4.78 -8.80 -6.23
C PHE A 251 -6.23 -9.30 -6.06
N GLN A 252 -6.70 -10.01 -7.08
CA GLN A 252 -8.01 -10.66 -7.03
C GLN A 252 -8.03 -11.74 -5.92
N GLY A 253 -9.11 -11.81 -5.14
CA GLY A 253 -9.27 -12.80 -4.07
C GLY A 253 -8.67 -12.41 -2.71
N ILE A 254 -7.95 -11.29 -2.62
CA ILE A 254 -7.29 -10.88 -1.37
C ILE A 254 -8.29 -10.58 -0.26
N ALA A 255 -9.44 -9.99 -0.57
CA ALA A 255 -10.44 -9.61 0.42
C ALA A 255 -11.11 -10.85 1.02
N GLU A 256 -11.42 -11.83 0.19
CA GLU A 256 -12.04 -13.10 0.57
C GLU A 256 -11.08 -13.94 1.41
N ARG A 257 -9.83 -14.10 0.97
CA ARG A 257 -8.79 -14.80 1.73
C ARG A 257 -8.54 -14.12 3.07
N LEU A 258 -8.41 -12.80 3.09
CA LEU A 258 -8.20 -12.04 4.32
C LEU A 258 -9.37 -12.20 5.30
N LYS A 259 -10.61 -12.12 4.80
CA LYS A 259 -11.80 -12.33 5.62
C LYS A 259 -11.81 -13.72 6.25
N GLN A 260 -11.47 -14.76 5.48
CA GLN A 260 -11.39 -16.13 5.98
C GLN A 260 -10.34 -16.27 7.09
N GLU A 261 -9.12 -15.79 6.86
CA GLU A 261 -8.01 -15.84 7.82
C GLU A 261 -8.32 -15.08 9.11
N LEU A 262 -8.82 -13.84 9.00
CA LEU A 262 -9.22 -13.05 10.16
C LEU A 262 -10.36 -13.71 10.95
N THR A 263 -11.28 -14.40 10.27
CA THR A 263 -12.39 -15.12 10.94
C THR A 263 -11.87 -16.31 11.75
N GLN A 264 -10.84 -16.99 11.25
CA GLN A 264 -10.19 -18.07 11.99
C GLN A 264 -9.43 -17.54 13.22
N LEU A 265 -8.73 -16.40 13.09
CA LEU A 265 -7.98 -15.78 14.18
C LEU A 265 -8.86 -15.15 15.26
N ALA A 266 -9.87 -14.35 14.89
CA ALA A 266 -10.66 -13.54 15.83
C ALA A 266 -11.71 -14.34 16.63
N ARG A 267 -11.90 -15.64 16.32
CA ARG A 267 -12.96 -16.52 16.82
C ARG A 267 -14.37 -16.06 16.40
N VAL A 268 -15.31 -17.00 16.28
CA VAL A 268 -16.62 -16.88 15.57
C VAL A 268 -17.54 -15.72 16.03
N SER A 269 -17.30 -15.10 17.20
CA SER A 269 -18.18 -14.06 17.76
C SER A 269 -18.04 -12.68 17.07
N MET A 270 -16.93 -12.41 16.37
CA MET A 270 -16.69 -11.11 15.72
C MET A 270 -17.24 -11.08 14.29
N ARG A 271 -18.02 -10.05 13.95
CA ARG A 271 -18.46 -9.82 12.56
C ARG A 271 -17.36 -9.11 11.79
N ILE A 272 -16.67 -9.86 10.93
CA ILE A 272 -15.56 -9.33 10.13
C ILE A 272 -16.08 -8.88 8.77
N HIS A 273 -15.80 -7.63 8.43
CA HIS A 273 -16.18 -7.08 7.15
C HIS A 273 -15.00 -6.32 6.54
N VAL A 274 -14.48 -6.92 5.47
CA VAL A 274 -13.35 -6.43 4.68
C VAL A 274 -13.90 -5.67 3.48
N VAL A 275 -13.44 -4.43 3.32
CA VAL A 275 -13.83 -3.51 2.26
C VAL A 275 -12.65 -3.37 1.30
N ALA A 276 -12.85 -3.79 0.06
CA ALA A 276 -11.84 -3.70 -1.00
C ALA A 276 -12.42 -3.00 -2.24
N PRO A 277 -12.53 -1.66 -2.23
CA PRO A 277 -13.13 -0.91 -3.33
C PRO A 277 -12.27 -0.99 -4.59
N PRO A 278 -12.85 -0.90 -5.80
CA PRO A 278 -12.09 -1.05 -7.04
C PRO A 278 -11.02 0.05 -7.23
N GLU A 279 -11.28 1.26 -6.72
CA GLU A 279 -10.37 2.41 -6.85
C GLU A 279 -9.35 2.52 -5.70
N ARG A 280 -9.21 1.47 -4.88
CA ARG A 280 -8.35 1.48 -3.67
C ARG A 280 -6.87 1.76 -3.91
N LYS A 281 -6.39 1.62 -5.15
CA LYS A 281 -5.06 2.08 -5.56
C LYS A 281 -4.86 3.60 -5.34
N TYR A 282 -5.93 4.38 -5.43
CA TYR A 282 -5.91 5.84 -5.33
C TYR A 282 -6.64 6.37 -4.08
N PHE A 283 -7.00 5.51 -3.13
CA PHE A 283 -7.81 5.89 -1.97
C PHE A 283 -7.20 6.99 -1.11
N VAL A 284 -5.88 6.94 -0.90
CA VAL A 284 -5.14 8.00 -0.23
C VAL A 284 -5.37 9.36 -0.93
N TRP A 285 -5.27 9.39 -2.25
CA TRP A 285 -5.42 10.61 -3.04
C TRP A 285 -6.88 11.10 -3.08
N ILE A 286 -7.83 10.19 -3.27
CA ILE A 286 -9.27 10.50 -3.24
C ILE A 286 -9.66 11.08 -1.88
N GLY A 287 -9.19 10.47 -0.79
CA GLY A 287 -9.41 10.96 0.57
C GLY A 287 -8.81 12.34 0.80
N GLY A 288 -7.61 12.59 0.28
CA GLY A 288 -6.97 13.90 0.30
C GLY A 288 -7.77 14.95 -0.48
N SER A 289 -8.30 14.60 -1.65
CA SER A 289 -9.13 15.49 -2.48
C SER A 289 -10.46 15.84 -1.77
N ILE A 290 -11.12 14.87 -1.15
CA ILE A 290 -12.34 15.08 -0.36
C ILE A 290 -12.03 15.98 0.84
N LEU A 291 -10.95 15.70 1.57
CA LEU A 291 -10.56 16.49 2.75
C LEU A 291 -10.22 17.92 2.37
N ALA A 292 -9.42 18.12 1.32
CA ALA A 292 -9.03 19.43 0.82
C ALA A 292 -10.22 20.28 0.32
N SER A 293 -11.28 19.63 -0.15
CA SER A 293 -12.50 20.30 -0.63
C SER A 293 -13.46 20.71 0.51
N SER A 294 -13.20 20.30 1.75
CA SER A 294 -14.04 20.63 2.90
C SER A 294 -13.75 22.04 3.42
N SER A 295 -14.78 22.87 3.58
CA SER A 295 -14.65 24.23 4.13
C SER A 295 -14.08 24.25 5.55
N SER A 296 -14.41 23.25 6.37
CA SER A 296 -13.90 23.12 7.74
C SER A 296 -12.41 22.76 7.79
N PHE A 297 -11.84 22.27 6.68
CA PHE A 297 -10.44 21.88 6.64
C PHE A 297 -9.50 23.07 6.42
N GLN A 298 -9.99 24.19 5.88
CA GLN A 298 -9.18 25.40 5.66
C GLN A 298 -8.59 25.96 6.97
N SER A 299 -9.29 25.81 8.10
CA SER A 299 -8.77 26.22 9.41
C SER A 299 -7.64 25.32 9.95
N MET A 300 -7.48 24.12 9.39
CA MET A 300 -6.42 23.19 9.79
C MET A 300 -5.11 23.43 9.04
N TRP A 301 -5.12 24.24 7.97
CA TRP A 301 -3.92 24.51 7.19
C TRP A 301 -2.90 25.28 8.02
N ILE A 302 -1.62 25.01 7.73
CA ILE A 302 -0.50 25.79 8.22
C ILE A 302 -0.30 26.90 7.20
N THR A 303 -0.45 28.16 7.59
CA THR A 303 -0.19 29.28 6.68
C THR A 303 1.28 29.66 6.69
N LYS A 304 1.71 30.39 5.66
CA LYS A 304 3.07 30.92 5.58
C LYS A 304 3.41 31.84 6.76
N GLU A 305 2.45 32.64 7.26
CA GLU A 305 2.67 33.48 8.44
C GLU A 305 2.92 32.62 9.68
N GLU A 306 2.09 31.60 9.93
CA GLU A 306 2.26 30.70 11.07
C GLU A 306 3.60 29.94 11.03
N TYR A 307 4.04 29.55 9.83
CA TYR A 307 5.35 28.93 9.64
C TYR A 307 6.49 29.91 9.96
N GLN A 308 6.39 31.18 9.57
CA GLN A 308 7.41 32.19 9.86
C GLN A 308 7.52 32.49 11.36
N GLU A 309 6.40 32.44 12.09
CA GLU A 309 6.37 32.68 13.54
C GLU A 309 6.84 31.48 14.37
N ALA A 310 6.33 30.27 14.07
CA ALA A 310 6.57 29.08 14.87
C ALA A 310 7.69 28.17 14.32
N GLY A 311 8.18 28.46 13.11
CA GLY A 311 9.16 27.65 12.39
C GLY A 311 8.64 26.26 12.01
N ARG A 312 9.58 25.36 11.70
CA ARG A 312 9.28 24.00 11.20
C ARG A 312 8.47 23.14 12.15
N GLY A 313 8.54 23.41 13.46
CA GLY A 313 7.85 22.63 14.50
C GLY A 313 6.33 22.79 14.49
N ILE A 314 5.77 23.78 13.77
CA ILE A 314 4.33 24.00 13.67
C ILE A 314 3.57 22.78 13.13
N VAL A 315 4.22 22.01 12.25
CA VAL A 315 3.63 20.81 11.65
C VAL A 315 3.23 19.77 12.69
N HIS A 316 3.94 19.67 13.82
CA HIS A 316 3.59 18.73 14.90
C HIS A 316 2.46 19.21 15.79
N ARG A 317 2.06 20.48 15.69
CA ARG A 317 0.96 21.07 16.45
C ARG A 317 -0.36 21.03 15.70
N LYS A 318 -0.32 21.08 14.37
CA LYS A 318 -1.51 21.09 13.51
C LYS A 318 -1.79 19.77 12.79
N CYS A 319 -0.78 18.97 12.48
CA CYS A 319 -0.95 17.71 11.78
C CYS A 319 -0.84 16.52 12.75
N PHE A 320 -1.96 15.83 12.98
CA PHE A 320 -2.07 14.65 13.85
C PHE A 320 -2.47 13.40 13.07
#